data_AF-A0A4Q0R0N7-F1
#
_entry.id   AF-A0A4Q0R0N7-F1
#
_cell.length_a   1.000
_cell.length_b   1.000
_cell.length_c   1.000
_cell.angle_alpha   90.00
_cell.angle_beta   90.00
_cell.angle_gamma   90.00
#
_symmetry.space_group_name_H-M   'P 1'
#
loop_
_entity.id
_entity.type
_entity.pdbx_description
1 polymer ?
#
loop_
_entity_poly.entity_id
_entity_poly.type
_entity_poly.pdbx_seq_one_letter_code
_entity_poly.pdbx_strand_id
1 'polypeptide(L)'
;MADADLDVVIRQLARQLHTGLMTRAKERRDRFNGLAAKAKGKETSDRFKMMAKATLEQATAAAKRLQMSADNVADSYARAMRLAASTPVAAKVEKKAKEKPEKKAAKAKKAKAKKAK
;
A
#
# COMPACT_ATOMS: atom_id res chain seq x y z
N MET A 1 24.43 -14.29 15.89
CA MET A 1 23.57 -13.34 15.16
C MET A 1 22.15 -13.73 15.51
N ALA A 2 21.45 -12.95 16.35
CA ALA A 2 20.03 -13.22 16.57
C ALA A 2 19.34 -13.01 15.21
N ASP A 3 18.66 -14.03 14.71
CA ASP A 3 17.79 -13.91 13.53
C ASP A 3 16.92 -12.67 13.73
N ALA A 4 16.99 -11.73 12.79
CA ALA A 4 16.19 -10.53 12.88
C ALA A 4 14.71 -10.95 12.89
N ASP A 5 13.96 -10.57 13.92
CA ASP A 5 12.52 -10.78 13.94
C ASP A 5 11.88 -10.22 12.66
N LEU A 6 10.82 -10.87 12.17
CA LEU A 6 10.25 -10.53 10.87
C LEU A 6 9.78 -9.06 10.81
N ASP A 7 9.44 -8.41 11.94
CA ASP A 7 9.12 -6.98 11.97
C ASP A 7 10.32 -6.09 11.63
N VAL A 8 11.53 -6.46 12.05
CA VAL A 8 12.78 -5.77 11.69
C VAL A 8 13.05 -5.93 10.20
N VAL A 9 12.85 -7.14 9.67
CA VAL A 9 12.99 -7.44 8.23
C VAL A 9 12.00 -6.61 7.41
N ILE A 10 10.74 -6.49 7.84
CA ILE A 10 9.72 -5.68 7.18
C ILE A 10 10.16 -4.21 7.09
N ARG A 11 10.66 -3.62 8.19
CA ARG A 11 11.14 -2.24 8.20
C ARG A 11 12.39 -2.06 7.31
N GLN A 12 13.29 -3.03 7.31
CA GLN A 12 14.50 -2.98 6.48
C GLN A 12 14.15 -3.05 4.98
N LEU A 13 13.26 -3.94 4.58
CA LEU A 13 12.79 -4.06 3.20
C LEU A 13 12.13 -2.76 2.74
N ALA A 14 11.30 -2.14 3.59
CA ALA A 14 10.66 -0.87 3.28
C ALA A 14 11.68 0.26 3.05
N ARG A 15 12.77 0.30 3.82
CA ARG A 15 13.87 1.27 3.62
C ARG A 15 14.57 1.04 2.28
N GLN A 16 14.85 -0.22 1.93
CA GLN A 16 15.46 -0.56 0.64
C GLN A 16 14.57 -0.14 -0.54
N LEU A 17 13.27 -0.43 -0.46
CA LEU A 17 12.29 -0.01 -1.47
C LEU A 17 12.16 1.52 -1.53
N HIS A 18 12.17 2.21 -0.40
CA HIS A 18 12.17 3.68 -0.34
C HIS A 18 13.38 4.25 -1.09
N THR A 19 14.59 3.74 -0.83
CA THR A 19 15.80 4.20 -1.52
C THR A 19 15.76 3.90 -3.02
N GLY A 20 15.28 2.72 -3.42
CA GLY A 20 15.15 2.35 -4.83
C GLY A 20 14.14 3.23 -5.57
N LEU A 21 12.99 3.49 -4.94
CA LEU A 21 11.95 4.36 -5.50
C LEU A 21 12.45 5.79 -5.66
N MET A 22 13.10 6.35 -4.64
CA MET A 22 13.63 7.72 -4.71
C MET A 22 14.75 7.87 -5.74
N THR A 23 15.58 6.85 -5.93
CA THR A 23 16.62 6.85 -6.97
C THR A 23 16.00 6.95 -8.36
N ARG A 24 15.04 6.07 -8.67
CA ARG A 24 14.33 6.13 -9.97
C ARG A 24 13.52 7.40 -10.16
N ALA A 25 12.95 7.95 -9.08
CA ALA A 25 12.25 9.22 -9.14
C ALA A 25 13.18 10.39 -9.52
N LYS A 26 14.42 10.40 -8.99
CA LYS A 26 15.44 11.39 -9.35
C LYS A 26 15.87 11.23 -10.81
N GLU A 27 16.15 10.01 -11.27
CA GLU A 27 16.48 9.75 -12.69
C GLU A 27 15.37 10.26 -13.63
N ARG A 28 14.11 10.01 -13.28
CA ARG A 28 12.96 10.48 -14.06
C ARG A 28 12.82 12.00 -14.02
N ARG A 29 13.06 12.64 -12.87
CA ARG A 29 13.14 14.11 -12.74
C ARG A 29 14.21 14.67 -13.67
N ASP A 30 15.40 14.09 -13.65
CA ASP A 30 16.54 14.57 -14.43
C ASP A 30 16.31 14.41 -15.93
N ARG A 31 15.65 13.32 -16.33
CA ARG A 31 15.18 13.15 -17.71
C ARG A 31 14.22 14.28 -18.13
N PHE A 32 13.24 14.63 -17.30
CA PHE A 32 12.32 15.73 -17.61
C PHE A 32 13.03 17.09 -17.63
N ASN A 33 13.97 17.33 -16.72
CA ASN A 33 14.78 18.55 -16.75
C ASN A 33 15.65 18.64 -18.01
N GLY A 34 16.23 17.52 -18.46
CA GLY A 34 16.97 17.45 -19.72
C GLY A 34 16.09 17.72 -20.94
N LEU A 35 14.84 17.26 -20.93
CA LEU A 35 13.86 17.59 -21.96
C LEU A 35 13.45 19.07 -21.91
N ALA A 36 13.30 19.64 -20.71
CA ALA A 36 12.99 21.06 -20.53
C ALA A 36 14.12 21.96 -21.06
N ALA A 37 15.38 21.58 -20.84
CA ALA A 37 16.54 22.33 -21.34
C ALA A 37 16.67 22.30 -22.86
N LYS A 38 16.19 21.23 -23.51
CA LYS A 38 16.18 21.07 -24.98
C LYS A 38 14.92 21.64 -25.64
N ALA A 39 13.94 22.08 -24.86
CA ALA A 39 12.68 22.56 -25.37
C ALA A 39 12.86 23.93 -26.05
N LYS A 40 12.38 24.04 -27.30
CA LYS A 40 12.42 25.29 -28.07
C LYS A 40 11.39 26.34 -27.61
N GLY A 41 10.36 25.90 -26.87
CA GLY A 41 9.25 26.74 -26.45
C GLY A 41 9.20 26.89 -24.93
N LYS A 42 8.86 28.10 -24.45
CA LYS A 42 8.73 28.37 -23.02
C LYS A 42 7.65 27.48 -22.38
N GLU A 43 6.50 27.35 -23.03
CA GLU A 43 5.40 26.52 -22.54
C GLU A 43 5.78 25.04 -22.41
N THR A 44 6.47 24.47 -23.42
CA THR A 44 6.91 23.07 -23.37
C THR A 44 7.99 22.86 -22.31
N SER A 45 8.90 23.82 -22.14
CA SER A 45 9.88 23.80 -21.05
C SER A 45 9.21 23.83 -19.66
N ASP A 46 8.19 24.66 -19.49
CA ASP A 46 7.45 24.82 -18.24
C ASP A 46 6.64 23.56 -17.91
N ARG A 47 6.02 22.93 -18.93
CA ARG A 47 5.35 21.62 -18.78
C ARG A 47 6.32 20.53 -18.32
N PHE A 48 7.52 20.44 -18.89
CA PHE A 48 8.51 19.44 -18.47
C PHE A 48 9.03 19.69 -17.04
N LYS A 49 9.24 20.95 -16.66
CA LYS A 49 9.58 21.31 -15.26
C LYS A 49 8.47 20.93 -14.29
N MET A 50 7.20 21.15 -14.67
CA MET A 50 6.03 20.71 -13.89
C MET A 50 6.00 19.18 -13.75
N MET A 51 6.26 18.42 -14.81
CA MET A 51 6.35 16.95 -14.75
C MET A 51 7.50 16.47 -13.86
N ALA A 52 8.65 17.15 -13.90
CA ALA A 52 9.79 16.86 -13.04
C ALA A 52 9.42 17.03 -11.55
N LYS A 53 8.77 18.16 -11.21
CA LYS A 53 8.30 18.47 -9.86
C LYS A 53 7.26 17.46 -9.39
N ALA A 54 6.22 17.22 -10.21
CA ALA A 54 5.16 16.27 -9.89
C ALA A 54 5.70 14.85 -9.67
N THR A 55 6.70 14.43 -10.45
CA THR A 55 7.33 13.11 -10.28
C THR A 55 7.95 12.97 -8.89
N LEU A 56 8.69 13.98 -8.44
CA LEU A 56 9.35 13.94 -7.14
C LEU A 56 8.36 14.01 -5.98
N GLU A 57 7.32 14.84 -6.09
CA GLU A 57 6.25 14.94 -5.09
C GLU A 57 5.47 13.63 -4.96
N GLN A 58 5.04 13.04 -6.07
CA GLN A 58 4.32 11.77 -6.08
C GLN A 58 5.18 10.62 -5.57
N ALA A 59 6.46 10.59 -5.95
CA ALA A 59 7.41 9.60 -5.44
C ALA A 59 7.60 9.73 -3.93
N THR A 60 7.77 10.95 -3.42
CA THR A 60 7.92 11.20 -1.98
C THR A 60 6.66 10.80 -1.22
N ALA A 61 5.48 11.12 -1.74
CA ALA A 61 4.21 10.72 -1.15
C ALA A 61 4.04 9.19 -1.13
N ALA A 62 4.36 8.52 -2.25
CA ALA A 62 4.35 7.07 -2.33
C ALA A 62 5.34 6.42 -1.35
N ALA A 63 6.54 6.98 -1.22
CA ALA A 63 7.57 6.48 -0.31
C ALA A 63 7.14 6.60 1.16
N LYS A 64 6.53 7.73 1.55
CA LYS A 64 5.95 7.92 2.89
C LYS A 64 4.81 6.94 3.17
N ARG A 65 3.92 6.72 2.19
CA ARG A 65 2.84 5.72 2.30
C ARG A 65 3.39 4.31 2.48
N LEU A 66 4.46 3.97 1.75
CA LEU A 66 5.14 2.68 1.88
C LEU A 66 5.73 2.51 3.29
N GLN A 67 6.43 3.53 3.81
CA GLN A 67 6.97 3.51 5.18
C GLN A 67 5.87 3.30 6.22
N MET A 68 4.80 4.10 6.18
CA MET A 68 3.67 3.96 7.10
C MET A 68 3.03 2.58 7.01
N SER A 69 2.87 2.03 5.80
CA SER A 69 2.34 0.67 5.64
C SER A 69 3.26 -0.39 6.24
N ALA A 70 4.58 -0.25 6.07
CA ALA A 70 5.54 -1.18 6.62
C ALA A 70 5.59 -1.13 8.15
N ASP A 71 5.53 0.06 8.75
CA ASP A 71 5.46 0.20 10.21
C ASP A 71 4.19 -0.43 10.77
N ASN A 72 3.03 -0.20 10.14
CA ASN A 72 1.77 -0.82 10.54
C ASN A 72 1.80 -2.36 10.44
N VAL A 73 2.42 -2.90 9.38
CA VAL A 73 2.57 -4.35 9.20
C VAL A 73 3.53 -4.93 10.23
N ALA A 74 4.68 -4.29 10.46
CA ALA A 74 5.66 -4.66 11.46
C ALA A 74 5.05 -4.68 12.88
N ASP A 75 4.34 -3.61 13.26
CA ASP A 75 3.69 -3.51 14.57
C ASP A 75 2.56 -4.52 14.74
N SER A 76 1.81 -4.82 13.67
CA SER A 76 0.77 -5.84 13.71
C SER A 76 1.35 -7.25 13.89
N TYR A 77 2.47 -7.54 13.23
CA TYR A 77 3.20 -8.79 13.41
C TYR A 77 3.77 -8.93 14.82
N ALA A 78 4.50 -7.91 15.30
CA ALA A 78 5.08 -7.92 16.64
C ALA A 78 4.01 -8.08 17.74
N ARG A 79 2.84 -7.44 17.57
CA ARG A 79 1.69 -7.65 18.46
C ARG A 79 1.14 -9.07 18.40
N ALA A 80 0.98 -9.64 17.19
CA ALA A 80 0.51 -11.01 17.03
C ALA A 80 1.47 -12.02 17.68
N MET A 81 2.79 -11.83 17.55
CA MET A 81 3.79 -12.68 18.19
C MET A 81 3.80 -12.53 19.71
N ARG A 82 3.65 -11.31 20.23
CA ARG A 82 3.47 -11.08 21.68
C ARG A 82 2.22 -11.79 22.21
N LEU A 83 1.10 -11.71 21.49
CA LEU A 83 -0.12 -12.42 21.86
C LEU A 83 0.10 -13.93 21.88
N ALA A 84 0.70 -14.49 20.82
CA ALA A 84 1.01 -15.91 20.72
C ALA A 84 1.97 -16.40 21.83
N ALA A 85 2.96 -15.59 22.21
CA ALA A 85 3.87 -15.89 23.31
C ALA A 85 3.22 -15.77 24.69
N SER A 86 2.21 -14.89 24.83
CA SER A 86 1.46 -14.68 26.07
C SER A 86 0.30 -15.66 26.29
N THR A 87 -0.16 -16.34 25.24
CA THR A 87 -1.19 -17.39 25.36
C THR A 87 -0.57 -18.67 25.90
N PRO A 88 -0.92 -19.15 27.12
CA PRO A 88 -0.49 -20.45 27.58
C PRO A 88 -1.02 -21.53 26.63
N VAL A 89 -0.21 -22.53 26.31
CA VAL A 89 -0.42 -23.60 25.31
C VAL A 89 -1.65 -24.50 25.59
N ALA A 90 -2.46 -24.19 26.60
CA ALA A 90 -3.69 -24.90 26.92
C ALA A 90 -4.90 -23.93 26.91
N ALA A 91 -5.36 -23.51 25.73
CA ALA A 91 -6.79 -23.37 25.41
C ALA A 91 -6.99 -22.69 24.03
N LYS A 92 -7.96 -23.24 23.29
CA LYS A 92 -8.62 -22.67 22.10
C LYS A 92 -7.98 -23.00 20.74
N VAL A 93 -7.79 -24.30 20.52
CA VAL A 93 -8.09 -24.91 19.22
C VAL A 93 -9.55 -25.39 19.24
N GLU A 94 -10.52 -24.49 19.46
CA GLU A 94 -11.94 -24.71 19.19
C GLU A 94 -12.51 -23.29 18.97
N LYS A 95 -12.94 -22.85 17.79
CA LYS A 95 -13.91 -23.49 16.90
C LYS A 95 -13.63 -23.10 15.46
N LYS A 96 -13.38 -24.10 14.62
CA LYS A 96 -13.54 -24.00 13.17
C LYS A 96 -14.53 -25.10 12.75
N ALA A 97 -15.81 -24.77 12.66
CA ALA A 97 -16.80 -25.47 11.84
C ALA A 97 -18.05 -24.56 11.73
N LYS A 98 -18.32 -23.92 10.59
CA LYS A 98 -19.01 -24.42 9.38
C LYS A 98 -20.53 -24.52 9.55
N GLU A 99 -21.20 -24.15 8.45
CA GLU A 99 -22.64 -24.27 8.13
C GLU A 99 -23.53 -23.11 8.63
N LYS A 100 -24.38 -22.45 7.82
CA LYS A 100 -24.81 -22.64 6.42
C LYS A 100 -25.65 -21.40 5.98
N PRO A 101 -26.22 -21.32 4.76
CA PRO A 101 -26.15 -20.14 3.89
C PRO A 101 -27.51 -19.42 3.73
N GLU A 102 -27.49 -18.32 2.96
CA GLU A 102 -28.62 -17.78 2.16
C GLU A 102 -30.02 -17.71 2.80
N LYS A 103 -30.44 -16.50 3.27
CA LYS A 103 -31.86 -16.08 3.15
C LYS A 103 -32.17 -14.58 3.32
N LYS A 104 -31.31 -13.67 2.84
CA LYS A 104 -31.65 -12.22 2.84
C LYS A 104 -31.71 -11.52 1.48
N ALA A 105 -31.68 -12.24 0.35
CA ALA A 105 -31.88 -11.65 -0.98
C ALA A 105 -33.28 -11.88 -1.60
N ALA A 106 -34.21 -12.55 -0.90
CA ALA A 106 -35.56 -12.82 -1.43
C ALA A 106 -36.55 -11.64 -1.34
N LYS A 107 -36.12 -10.43 -0.93
CA LYS A 107 -37.02 -9.25 -0.84
C LYS A 107 -36.85 -8.18 -1.90
N ALA A 108 -35.90 -8.30 -2.83
CA ALA A 108 -35.73 -7.32 -3.92
C ALA A 108 -36.50 -7.66 -5.22
N LYS A 109 -37.10 -8.86 -5.36
CA LYS A 109 -37.88 -9.24 -6.56
C LYS A 109 -39.40 -9.04 -6.46
N LYS A 110 -39.93 -8.51 -5.35
CA LYS A 110 -41.38 -8.23 -5.21
C LYS A 110 -41.82 -6.80 -5.61
N ALA A 111 -40.92 -5.96 -6.14
CA ALA A 111 -41.24 -4.59 -6.55
C ALA A 111 -41.31 -4.36 -8.08
N LYS A 112 -41.11 -5.38 -8.93
CA LYS A 112 -41.19 -5.24 -10.41
C LYS A 112 -42.31 -6.02 -11.10
N ALA A 113 -43.25 -6.62 -10.36
CA ALA A 113 -44.38 -7.37 -10.94
C ALA A 113 -45.76 -6.72 -10.69
N LYS A 114 -45.84 -5.40 -10.46
CA LYS A 114 -47.12 -4.70 -10.24
C LYS A 114 -47.34 -3.38 -10.98
N LYS A 115 -46.57 -3.07 -12.03
CA LYS A 115 -46.87 -1.97 -12.96
C LYS A 115 -46.29 -2.30 -14.34
N ALA A 116 -47.07 -2.97 -15.18
CA ALA A 116 -47.08 -2.87 -16.65
C ALA A 116 -47.94 -4.03 -17.23
N LYS A 117 -49.26 -3.89 -17.16
CA LYS A 117 -50.16 -4.26 -18.24
C LYS A 117 -51.28 -3.23 -18.25
#